data_AF-A0A954RU10-F1
#
_entry.id   AF-A0A954RU10-F1
#
_cell.length_a   1.000
_cell.length_b   1.000
_cell.length_c   1.000
_cell.angle_alpha   90.00
_cell.angle_beta   90.00
_cell.angle_gamma   90.00
#
_symmetry.space_group_name_H-M   'P 1'
#
loop_
_entity.id
_entity.type
_entity.pdbx_description
1 polymer ?
#
loop_
_entity_poly.entity_id
_entity_poly.type
_entity_poly.pdbx_seq_one_letter_code
_entity_poly.pdbx_strand_id
1 'polypeptide(L)'
;NPAAITEEPSPEEATELEEVLEAALTNLKLPIHREMVELRLEGLDVPEIAAKIGRAERSVRRVMKQFHDDLENRLRAFDAK
;
A
#
# COMPACT_ATOMS: atom_id res chain seq x y z
N ASN A 1 22.94 -0.54 21.30
CA ASN A 1 22.97 -1.92 20.80
C ASN A 1 21.87 -2.06 19.75
N PRO A 2 22.12 -1.76 18.46
CA PRO A 2 21.10 -1.88 17.43
C PRO A 2 21.31 -3.18 16.66
N ALA A 3 20.77 -4.29 17.16
CA ALA A 3 20.48 -5.42 16.31
C ALA A 3 19.19 -5.05 15.56
N ALA A 4 19.36 -4.26 14.49
CA ALA A 4 18.31 -4.03 13.53
C ALA A 4 17.95 -5.38 12.89
N ILE A 5 16.66 -5.62 12.75
CA ILE A 5 16.06 -6.81 12.17
C ILE A 5 16.60 -6.94 10.74
N THR A 6 17.56 -7.84 10.51
CA THR A 6 18.15 -8.17 9.20
C THR A 6 18.04 -9.68 8.96
N GLU A 7 16.91 -10.27 9.32
CA GLU A 7 16.53 -11.55 8.73
C GLU A 7 15.78 -11.20 7.45
N GLU A 8 16.38 -11.49 6.30
CA GLU A 8 15.64 -11.50 5.04
C GLU A 8 14.46 -12.47 5.22
N PRO A 9 13.24 -12.09 4.79
CA PRO A 9 12.10 -12.98 4.89
C PRO A 9 12.41 -14.29 4.15
N SER A 10 12.05 -15.40 4.76
CA SER A 10 12.11 -16.70 4.09
C SER A 10 11.25 -16.66 2.80
N PRO A 11 11.52 -17.53 1.82
CA PRO A 11 10.71 -17.59 0.60
C PRO A 11 9.21 -17.79 0.87
N GLU A 12 8.88 -18.49 1.95
CA GLU A 12 7.51 -18.72 2.41
C GLU A 12 6.90 -17.41 2.93
N GLU A 13 7.58 -16.72 3.85
CA GLU A 13 7.15 -15.41 4.36
C GLU A 13 7.04 -14.35 3.26
N ALA A 14 7.94 -14.37 2.26
CA ALA A 14 7.87 -13.48 1.10
C ALA A 14 6.60 -13.72 0.28
N THR A 15 6.24 -14.98 0.06
CA THR A 15 5.01 -15.36 -0.66
C THR A 15 3.77 -14.92 0.13
N GLU A 16 3.74 -15.18 1.43
CA GLU A 16 2.62 -14.75 2.28
C GLU A 16 2.49 -13.22 2.34
N LEU A 17 3.60 -12.49 2.35
CA LEU A 17 3.61 -11.04 2.30
C LEU A 17 3.11 -10.49 0.95
N GLU A 18 3.46 -11.14 -0.16
CA GLU A 18 2.91 -10.83 -1.48
C GLU A 18 1.39 -11.01 -1.51
N GLU A 19 0.86 -12.08 -0.91
CA GLU A 19 -0.59 -12.30 -0.79
C GLU A 19 -1.28 -11.18 0.01
N VAL A 20 -0.65 -10.72 1.10
CA VAL A 20 -1.15 -9.60 1.91
C VAL A 20 -1.25 -8.32 1.07
N LEU A 21 -0.21 -8.02 0.29
CA LEU A 21 -0.17 -6.86 -0.58
C LEU A 21 -1.22 -6.94 -1.71
N GLU A 22 -1.32 -8.08 -2.39
CA GLU A 22 -2.29 -8.29 -3.47
C GLU A 22 -3.73 -8.14 -2.95
N ALA A 23 -4.00 -8.65 -1.74
CA ALA A 23 -5.30 -8.51 -1.11
C ALA A 23 -5.63 -7.06 -0.73
N ALA A 24 -4.63 -6.27 -0.32
CA ALA A 24 -4.80 -4.84 -0.06
C ALA A 24 -5.10 -4.05 -1.35
N LEU A 25 -4.38 -4.35 -2.43
CA LEU A 25 -4.61 -3.73 -3.75
C LEU A 25 -5.98 -4.13 -4.34
N THR A 26 -6.42 -5.37 -4.14
CA THR A 26 -7.72 -5.85 -4.61
C THR A 26 -8.90 -5.18 -3.91
N ASN A 27 -8.72 -4.69 -2.68
CA ASN A 27 -9.77 -3.97 -1.94
C ASN A 27 -10.09 -2.59 -2.56
N LEU A 28 -9.21 -2.07 -3.43
CA LEU A 28 -9.43 -0.83 -4.19
C LEU A 28 -10.37 -1.09 -5.37
N LYS A 29 -11.68 -1.14 -5.08
CA LYS A 29 -12.73 -1.51 -6.05
C LYS A 29 -12.82 -0.63 -7.30
N LEU A 30 -12.33 0.61 -7.23
CA LEU A 30 -12.37 1.53 -8.36
C LEU A 30 -11.00 1.52 -9.06
N PRO A 31 -10.93 1.29 -10.39
CA PRO A 31 -9.66 1.30 -11.12
C PRO A 31 -8.83 2.56 -10.89
N ILE A 32 -9.50 3.72 -10.79
CA ILE A 32 -8.84 5.01 -10.53
C ILE A 32 -8.20 5.08 -9.13
N HIS A 33 -8.71 4.34 -8.14
CA HIS A 33 -8.08 4.28 -6.81
C HIS A 33 -6.81 3.43 -6.84
N ARG A 34 -6.81 2.35 -7.65
CA ARG A 34 -5.62 1.53 -7.86
C ARG A 34 -4.52 2.33 -8.54
N GLU A 35 -4.87 3.05 -9.61
CA GLU A 35 -3.94 3.93 -10.33
C GLU A 35 -3.33 5.01 -9.41
N MET A 36 -4.11 5.60 -8.48
CA MET A 36 -3.59 6.51 -7.46
C MET A 36 -2.47 5.85 -6.63
N VAL A 37 -2.67 4.62 -6.18
CA VAL A 37 -1.72 3.88 -5.33
C VAL A 37 -0.49 3.46 -6.13
N GLU A 38 -0.67 2.98 -7.36
CA GLU A 38 0.43 2.63 -8.26
C GLU A 38 1.35 3.84 -8.50
N LEU A 39 0.78 5.01 -8.83
CA LEU A 39 1.55 6.24 -8.99
C LEU A 39 2.28 6.66 -7.69
N ARG A 40 1.68 6.41 -6.53
CA ARG A 40 2.33 6.68 -5.25
C ARG A 40 3.52 5.75 -4.99
N LEU A 41 3.41 4.49 -5.39
CA LEU A 41 4.49 3.48 -5.32
C LEU A 41 5.62 3.80 -6.31
N GLU A 42 5.31 4.40 -7.46
CA GLU A 42 6.30 4.96 -8.39
C GLU A 42 7.04 6.19 -7.83
N GLY A 43 6.58 6.74 -6.71
CA GLY A 43 7.24 7.82 -5.99
C GLY A 43 6.61 9.20 -6.17
N LEU A 44 5.50 9.32 -6.89
CA LEU A 44 4.81 10.61 -7.07
C LEU A 44 4.17 11.09 -5.78
N ASP A 45 4.13 12.40 -5.61
CA ASP A 45 3.44 13.04 -4.49
C ASP A 45 1.93 13.27 -4.76
N VAL A 46 1.21 13.71 -3.73
CA VAL A 46 -0.25 13.91 -3.81
C VAL A 46 -0.65 14.95 -4.87
N PRO A 47 -0.03 16.14 -4.93
CA PRO A 47 -0.26 17.11 -6.01
C PRO A 47 -0.01 16.53 -7.41
N GLU A 48 1.11 15.83 -7.63
CA GLU A 48 1.47 15.24 -8.92
C GLU A 48 0.46 14.19 -9.37
N ILE A 49 0.07 13.30 -8.45
CA ILE A 49 -0.98 12.31 -8.68
C ILE A 49 -2.28 13.03 -9.05
N ALA A 50 -2.74 13.97 -8.22
CA ALA A 50 -3.99 14.72 -8.45
C ALA A 50 -4.04 15.35 -9.85
N ALA A 51 -2.93 15.96 -10.29
CA ALA A 51 -2.78 16.53 -11.62
C ALA A 51 -2.84 15.46 -12.73
N LYS A 52 -2.13 14.34 -12.57
CA LYS A 52 -2.01 13.27 -13.58
C LYS A 52 -3.35 12.57 -13.87
N ILE A 53 -4.15 12.30 -12.85
CA ILE A 53 -5.45 11.59 -12.97
C ILE A 53 -6.67 12.54 -13.00
N GLY A 54 -6.48 13.85 -12.94
CA GLY A 54 -7.57 14.83 -13.02
C GLY A 54 -8.55 14.75 -11.84
N ARG A 55 -8.02 14.61 -10.61
CA ARG A 55 -8.81 14.54 -9.37
C ARG A 55 -8.33 15.57 -8.36
N ALA A 56 -9.21 15.92 -7.42
CA ALA A 56 -8.81 16.80 -6.32
C ALA A 56 -7.83 16.08 -5.38
N GLU A 57 -6.82 16.79 -4.87
CA GLU A 57 -5.85 16.25 -3.90
C GLU A 57 -6.52 15.61 -2.68
N ARG A 58 -7.65 16.17 -2.21
CA ARG A 58 -8.42 15.59 -1.09
C ARG A 58 -8.89 14.16 -1.38
N SER A 59 -9.24 13.86 -2.64
CA SER A 59 -9.61 12.51 -3.07
C SER A 59 -8.41 11.58 -2.98
N VAL A 60 -7.25 12.02 -3.49
CA VAL A 60 -6.01 11.24 -3.44
C VAL A 60 -5.63 10.94 -1.99
N ARG A 61 -5.61 11.95 -1.11
CA ARG A 61 -5.33 11.76 0.33
C ARG A 61 -6.28 10.78 1.00
N ARG A 62 -7.57 10.84 0.67
CA ARG A 62 -8.57 9.91 1.21
C ARG A 62 -8.28 8.47 0.78
N VAL A 63 -7.98 8.24 -0.50
CA VAL A 63 -7.65 6.91 -1.02
C VAL A 63 -6.34 6.40 -0.41
N MET A 64 -5.30 7.23 -0.33
CA MET A 64 -4.03 6.88 0.33
C MET A 64 -4.25 6.48 1.78
N LYS A 65 -5.08 7.23 2.52
CA LYS A 65 -5.39 6.90 3.91
C LYS A 65 -6.12 5.55 4.00
N GLN A 66 -7.12 5.33 3.17
CA GLN A 66 -7.88 4.07 3.15
C GLN A 66 -6.97 2.88 2.84
N PHE A 67 -6.08 3.01 1.86
CA PHE A 67 -5.11 1.97 1.52
C PHE A 67 -4.11 1.73 2.67
N HIS A 68 -3.56 2.80 3.27
CA HIS A 68 -2.65 2.68 4.40
C HIS A 68 -3.32 1.99 5.60
N ASP A 69 -4.52 2.42 5.98
CA ASP A 69 -5.26 1.81 7.10
C ASP A 69 -5.55 0.31 6.83
N ASP A 70 -5.91 -0.06 5.60
CA ASP A 70 -6.17 -1.46 5.21
C ASP A 70 -4.88 -2.30 5.26
N LEU A 71 -3.80 -1.79 4.69
CA LEU A 71 -2.50 -2.46 4.68
C LEU A 71 -1.96 -2.65 6.10
N GLU A 72 -2.03 -1.62 6.94
CA GLU A 72 -1.60 -1.68 8.34
C GLU A 72 -2.37 -2.75 9.13
N ASN A 73 -3.69 -2.81 8.95
CA ASN A 73 -4.51 -3.83 9.61
C ASN A 73 -4.14 -5.25 9.17
N ARG A 74 -3.80 -5.44 7.89
CA ARG A 74 -3.39 -6.74 7.36
C ARG A 74 -1.99 -7.15 7.81
N LEU A 75 -1.03 -6.23 7.82
CA LEU A 75 0.32 -6.49 8.34
C LEU A 75 0.28 -6.87 9.82
N ARG A 76 -0.53 -6.17 10.62
CA ARG A 76 -0.75 -6.56 12.03
C ARG A 76 -1.35 -7.96 12.19
N ALA A 77 -2.21 -8.38 11.26
CA ALA A 77 -2.78 -9.73 11.26
C ALA A 77 -1.79 -10.79 10.74
N PHE A 78 -0.86 -10.41 9.88
CA PHE A 78 0.25 -11.23 9.42
C PHE A 78 1.26 -11.47 10.56
N ASP A 79 1.73 -10.40 11.22
CA ASP A 79 2.70 -10.48 12.33
C ASP A 79 2.17 -11.24 13.57
N ALA A 80 0.85 -11.41 13.69
CA ALA A 80 0.20 -12.10 14.80
C ALA A 80 0.02 -13.61 14.57
N LYS A 81 0.37 -14.13 13.39
CA LYS A 81 0.40 -15.57 13.10
C LYS A 81 1.71 -16.20 13.57
#